data_AF-A0A2V8GRF3-F1
#
_entry.id   AF-A0A2V8GRF3-F1
#
_cell.length_a   1.000
_cell.length_b   1.000
_cell.length_c   1.000
_cell.angle_alpha   90.00
_cell.angle_beta   90.00
_cell.angle_gamma   90.00
#
_symmetry.space_group_name_H-M   'P 1'
#
loop_
_entity.id
_entity.type
_entity.pdbx_description
1 polymer ?
#
loop_
_entity_poly.entity_id
_entity_poly.type
_entity_poly.pdbx_seq_one_letter_code
_entity_poly.pdbx_strand_id
1 'polypeptide(L)'
;DLTRRLMKYPCSYLIYSPEFDALPPLAKDPIYKRLWAILSSQEQDPRYRSVLSLADRQAIVEILRDTKKDLPAYFAGAVRQ
;
A
#
# COMPACT_ATOMS: atom_id res chain seq x y z
N ASP A 1 8.33 -11.42 9.73
CA ASP A 1 9.28 -10.69 8.88
C ASP A 1 8.53 -9.98 7.76
N LEU A 2 8.45 -8.64 7.86
CA LEU A 2 7.66 -7.82 6.95
C LEU A 2 8.35 -7.70 5.58
N THR A 3 9.68 -7.66 5.57
CA THR A 3 10.53 -7.62 4.39
C THR A 3 10.28 -8.84 3.48
N ARG A 4 10.19 -10.05 4.05
CA ARG A 4 9.79 -11.25 3.31
C ARG A 4 8.36 -11.22 2.76
N ARG A 5 7.43 -10.55 3.45
CA ARG A 5 6.02 -10.46 3.01
C ARG A 5 5.81 -9.39 1.93
N LEU A 6 6.60 -8.32 1.96
CA LEU A 6 6.65 -7.30 0.92
C LEU A 6 7.20 -7.84 -0.41
N MET A 7 8.08 -8.86 -0.37
CA MET A 7 8.57 -9.53 -1.58
C MET A 7 7.51 -10.33 -2.34
N LYS A 8 6.35 -10.62 -1.74
CA LYS A 8 5.23 -11.27 -2.44
C LYS A 8 4.53 -10.33 -3.42
N TYR A 9 4.76 -9.02 -3.30
CA TYR A 9 4.16 -7.98 -4.13
C TYR A 9 5.22 -6.99 -4.63
N PRO A 10 5.72 -7.16 -5.86
CA PRO A 10 6.81 -6.33 -6.41
C PRO A 10 6.52 -4.83 -6.38
N CYS A 11 5.25 -4.42 -6.38
CA CYS A 11 4.85 -3.01 -6.23
C CYS A 11 5.34 -2.37 -4.92
N SER A 12 5.36 -3.12 -3.81
CA SER A 12 5.74 -2.57 -2.50
C SER A 12 7.21 -2.20 -2.43
N TYR A 13 8.07 -2.83 -3.24
CA TYR A 13 9.49 -2.46 -3.35
C TYR A 13 9.67 -1.27 -4.28
N LEU A 14 8.92 -1.23 -5.39
CA LEU A 14 9.01 -0.15 -6.38
C LEU A 14 8.55 1.21 -5.82
N ILE A 15 7.62 1.25 -4.86
CA ILE A 15 7.23 2.53 -4.23
C ILE A 15 8.32 3.16 -3.36
N TYR A 16 9.37 2.42 -2.97
CA TYR A 16 10.54 2.94 -2.25
C TYR A 16 11.73 3.17 -3.18
N SER A 17 11.55 3.02 -4.49
CA SER A 17 12.64 3.27 -5.43
C SER A 17 12.89 4.76 -5.58
N PRO A 18 14.15 5.20 -5.79
CA PRO A 18 14.46 6.61 -6.04
C PRO A 18 13.67 7.19 -7.22
N GLU A 19 13.40 6.37 -8.24
CA GLU A 19 12.64 6.75 -9.42
C GLU A 19 11.19 7.06 -9.06
N PHE A 20 10.57 6.22 -8.23
CA PHE A 20 9.22 6.48 -7.74
C PHE A 20 9.19 7.74 -6.89
N ASP A 21 10.16 7.94 -6.00
CA ASP A 21 10.26 9.13 -5.15
C ASP A 21 10.42 10.42 -5.97
N ALA A 22 11.11 10.36 -7.10
CA ALA A 22 11.28 11.47 -8.03
C ALA A 22 10.03 11.78 -8.88
N LEU A 23 9.00 10.91 -8.89
CA LEU A 23 7.79 11.17 -9.66
C LEU A 23 7.04 12.39 -9.12
N PRO A 24 6.46 13.24 -10.01
CA PRO A 24 5.56 14.30 -9.59
C PRO A 24 4.35 13.73 -8.83
N PRO A 25 3.77 14.49 -7.87
CA PRO A 25 2.62 14.02 -7.09
C PRO A 25 1.45 13.51 -7.94
N LEU A 26 1.17 14.17 -9.08
CA LEU A 26 0.12 13.76 -10.02
C LEU A 26 0.34 12.37 -10.64
N ALA A 27 1.60 11.97 -10.84
CA ALA A 27 1.94 10.65 -11.35
C ALA A 27 1.87 9.56 -10.26
N LYS A 28 2.16 9.93 -9.01
CA LYS A 28 2.06 9.03 -7.84
C LYS A 28 0.62 8.76 -7.42
N ASP A 29 -0.27 9.75 -7.57
CA ASP A 29 -1.65 9.69 -7.10
C ASP A 29 -2.45 8.46 -7.58
N PRO A 30 -2.49 8.09 -8.89
CA PRO A 30 -3.21 6.90 -9.32
C PRO A 30 -2.64 5.60 -8.72
N ILE A 31 -1.33 5.56 -8.44
CA ILE A 31 -0.66 4.41 -7.85
C ILE A 31 -1.05 4.28 -6.37
N TYR A 32 -0.99 5.38 -5.61
CA TYR A 32 -1.42 5.40 -4.22
C TYR A 32 -2.92 5.09 -4.07
N LYS A 33 -3.77 5.60 -4.96
CA LYS A 33 -5.21 5.28 -4.98
C LYS A 33 -5.45 3.79 -5.19
N ARG A 34 -4.77 3.18 -6.16
CA ARG A 34 -4.90 1.73 -6.42
C ARG A 34 -4.41 0.91 -5.22
N LEU A 35 -3.29 1.30 -4.62
CA LEU A 35 -2.76 0.65 -3.43
C LEU A 35 -3.74 0.74 -2.25
N TRP A 36 -4.30 1.93 -2.00
CA TRP A 36 -5.29 2.13 -0.95
C TRP A 36 -6.58 1.34 -1.20
N ALA A 37 -7.08 1.26 -2.43
CA ALA A 37 -8.26 0.46 -2.75
C ALA A 37 -8.07 -1.02 -2.39
N ILE A 38 -6.87 -1.55 -2.65
CA ILE A 38 -6.49 -2.90 -2.24
C ILE A 38 -6.41 -2.98 -0.70
N LEU A 39 -5.64 -2.12 -0.04
CA LEU A 39 -5.38 -2.25 1.40
C LEU A 39 -6.59 -1.92 2.30
N SER A 40 -7.47 -1.00 1.88
CA SER A 40 -8.66 -0.59 2.64
C SER A 40 -9.84 -1.55 2.52
N SER A 41 -9.66 -2.72 1.88
CA SER A 41 -10.70 -3.72 1.63
C SER A 41 -11.85 -3.24 0.74
N GLN A 42 -11.69 -2.12 0.03
CA GLN A 42 -12.65 -1.68 -1.00
C GLN A 42 -12.60 -2.56 -2.25
N GLU A 43 -11.43 -3.15 -2.53
CA GLU A 43 -11.23 -4.08 -3.64
C GLU A 43 -11.73 -5.48 -3.28
N GLN A 44 -12.79 -5.94 -3.97
CA GLN A 44 -13.43 -7.24 -3.73
C GLN A 44 -12.82 -8.37 -4.57
N ASP A 45 -11.81 -8.06 -5.40
CA ASP A 45 -11.18 -9.01 -6.30
C ASP A 45 -10.57 -10.22 -5.53
N PRO A 46 -11.03 -11.45 -5.82
CA PRO A 46 -10.61 -12.66 -5.12
C PRO A 46 -9.10 -12.88 -5.09
N ARG A 47 -8.36 -12.38 -6.09
CA ARG A 47 -6.89 -12.55 -6.16
C ARG A 47 -6.15 -11.87 -5.02
N TYR A 48 -6.71 -10.80 -4.46
CA TYR A 48 -6.11 -10.10 -3.33
C TYR A 48 -6.64 -10.64 -2.01
N ARG A 49 -7.90 -11.11 -1.97
CA ARG A 49 -8.53 -11.65 -0.75
C ARG A 49 -7.88 -12.94 -0.28
N SER A 50 -7.47 -13.80 -1.21
CA SER A 50 -6.81 -15.08 -0.91
C SER A 50 -5.36 -14.92 -0.43
N VAL A 51 -4.74 -13.76 -0.64
CA VAL A 51 -3.31 -13.55 -0.40
C VAL A 51 -3.03 -12.54 0.70
N LEU A 52 -3.95 -11.60 0.96
CA LEU A 52 -3.84 -10.59 2.03
C LEU A 52 -5.02 -10.71 3.00
N SER A 53 -4.74 -11.21 4.20
CA SER A 53 -5.68 -11.16 5.32
C SER A 53 -5.92 -9.72 5.77
N LEU A 54 -6.94 -9.49 6.61
CA LEU A 54 -7.20 -8.17 7.20
C LEU A 54 -6.00 -7.69 8.03
N ALA A 55 -5.42 -8.58 8.86
CA ALA A 55 -4.25 -8.27 9.66
C ALA A 55 -3.04 -7.90 8.78
N ASP A 56 -2.92 -8.52 7.61
CA ASP A 56 -1.85 -8.21 6.66
C ASP A 56 -1.98 -6.80 6.09
N ARG A 57 -3.20 -6.42 5.72
CA ARG A 57 -3.50 -5.09 5.18
C ARG A 57 -3.25 -4.02 6.23
N GLN A 58 -3.72 -4.25 7.46
CA GLN A 58 -3.51 -3.36 8.59
C GLN A 58 -2.02 -3.10 8.83
N ALA A 59 -1.21 -4.17 8.94
CA ALA A 59 0.22 -4.05 9.13
C ALA A 59 0.90 -3.28 7.98
N ILE A 60 0.54 -3.55 6.73
CA ILE A 60 1.11 -2.82 5.58
C ILE A 60 0.79 -1.32 5.66
N VAL A 61 -0.44 -0.95 6.00
CA VAL A 61 -0.84 0.46 6.15
C VAL A 61 -0.05 1.14 7.26
N GLU A 62 0.14 0.48 8.40
CA GLU A 62 0.93 1.02 9.53
C GLU A 62 2.38 1.27 9.11
N ILE A 63 3.03 0.30 8.46
CA ILE A 63 4.39 0.51 7.97
C ILE A 63 4.47 1.64 6.96
N LEU A 64 3.55 1.72 6.00
CA LEU A 64 3.58 2.81 5.02
C LEU A 64 3.45 4.18 5.69
N ARG A 65 2.66 4.30 6.77
CA ARG A 65 2.50 5.54 7.53
C ARG A 65 3.78 5.91 8.28
N ASP A 66 4.48 4.92 8.82
CA ASP A 66 5.71 5.14 9.58
C ASP A 66 6.92 5.45 8.69
N THR A 67 6.97 4.88 7.48
CA THR A 67 8.17 4.94 6.63
C THR A 67 8.04 5.88 5.44
N LYS A 68 6.83 6.11 4.90
CA LYS A 68 6.63 6.87 3.66
C LYS A 68 6.14 8.29 3.97
N LYS A 69 7.04 9.27 3.83
CA LYS A 69 6.77 10.67 4.21
C LYS A 69 5.79 11.41 3.28
N ASP A 70 5.68 10.97 2.03
CA ASP A 70 4.79 11.55 1.01
C ASP A 70 3.47 10.76 0.85
N LEU A 71 3.11 9.97 1.86
CA LEU A 71 1.89 9.17 1.84
C LEU A 71 0.64 10.07 1.89
N PRO A 72 -0.35 9.85 1.01
CA PRO A 72 -1.57 10.65 1.01
C PRO A 72 -2.41 10.49 2.28
N ALA A 73 -3.13 11.56 2.66
CA ALA A 73 -3.91 11.62 3.89
C ALA A 73 -4.98 10.52 4.04
N TYR A 74 -5.49 9.94 2.94
CA TYR A 74 -6.47 8.85 3.03
C TYR A 74 -5.90 7.55 3.59
N PHE A 75 -4.56 7.37 3.60
CA PHE A 75 -3.93 6.29 4.36
C PHE A 75 -4.04 6.48 5.88
N ALA A 76 -4.43 7.68 6.34
CA ALA A 76 -4.67 7.95 7.75
C ALA A 76 -5.95 7.29 8.29
N GLY A 77 -6.88 6.90 7.41
CA GLY A 77 -8.12 6.22 7.80
C GLY A 77 -7.88 4.83 8.36
N ALA A 78 -8.75 4.37 9.26
CA ALA A 78 -8.76 2.97 9.67
C ALA A 78 -9.12 2.08 8.47
N VAL A 79 -8.45 0.94 8.30
CA VAL A 79 -8.94 -0.13 7.43
C VAL A 79 -10.30 -0.54 8.00
N ARG A 80 -11.39 -0.25 7.27
CA ARG A 80 -12.73 -0.58 7.75
C ARG A 80 -12.89 -2.11 7.78
N GLN A 81 -13.44 -2.60 8.90
CA GLN A 81 -13.76 -4.00 9.16
C GLN A 81 -14.71 -4.58 8.11
#